data_AF-B9NRD3-F1
#
_entry.id   AF-B9NRD3-F1
#
_cell.length_a   1.000
_cell.length_b   1.000
_cell.length_c   1.000
_cell.angle_alpha   90.00
_cell.angle_beta   90.00
_cell.angle_gamma   90.00
#
_symmetry.space_group_name_H-M   'P 1'
#
loop_
_entity.id
_entity.type
_entity.pdbx_description
1 polymer ?
#
loop_
_entity_poly.entity_id
_entity_poly.type
_entity_poly.pdbx_seq_one_letter_code
_entity_poly.pdbx_strand_id
1 'polypeptide(L)'
;MNDQSRTSSRSGGRAARRAARAAALPDHLRPVRPGMEGGQYTPLSSTDVEKIHRAALKALETIGLADAPDSGIDYLVQAGCSLGDDGRLRFPPALVEDTLAKANREVTLYSRNEATDLILSGNRVHYGTAGAAVHMVDVTGSEYRDSTVQDLHDASRICDQLENIHFVQRPMVCRDITDNLEMDLNTIYACCSGTFKHIGTSFTDPSYVAPAVEMLHMIAGGEDAWRERPFVSNTNCFVVPPLKFATESCQVMEECIKAGMPILLLSAGMAGATAPSTIAGAIAQATAECLAGLVYVNAVKPGAPAIFGTWPFGLDLRTGAMSVGSGEQALLSAGCAQMHSFYDLPGGAAAGASDAKLPDMQAGWEQMCSNVMAGLSGLNMVYEAAGMHSSLLGFCHESLILGDDLIGQAQRCVRGIEVSDETLALDQMAEVCLGGPGHYLGTDATLSRMQADYVYPNFGDRTSPKEWAELGKPDLIAKAIARKEEILSAPANARFDPVLDAEIRSRFNIHLSL
;
A
#
# COMPACT_ATOMS: atom_id res chain seq x y z
N MET A 1 -23.99 69.55 -5.59
CA MET A 1 -23.76 68.46 -6.57
C MET A 1 -22.41 67.84 -6.23
N ASN A 2 -22.42 66.74 -5.47
CA ASN A 2 -21.23 65.92 -5.22
C ASN A 2 -21.43 64.63 -6.00
N ASP A 3 -20.62 64.45 -7.04
CA ASP A 3 -20.56 63.22 -7.83
C ASP A 3 -19.44 62.35 -7.24
N GLN A 4 -19.82 61.27 -6.56
CA GLN A 4 -18.89 60.20 -6.16
C GLN A 4 -19.20 58.98 -7.00
N SER A 5 -18.38 58.77 -8.02
CA SER A 5 -18.35 57.55 -8.83
C SER A 5 -18.05 56.34 -7.93
N ARG A 6 -19.03 55.46 -7.74
CA ARG A 6 -18.87 54.16 -7.08
C ARG A 6 -18.00 53.27 -7.97
N THR A 7 -16.75 53.04 -7.57
CA THR A 7 -15.90 52.00 -8.13
C THR A 7 -16.50 50.62 -7.81
N SER A 8 -16.88 49.89 -8.86
CA SER A 8 -17.39 48.52 -8.79
C SER A 8 -16.35 47.56 -8.20
N SER A 9 -16.79 46.70 -7.28
CA SER A 9 -15.97 45.74 -6.55
C SER A 9 -15.29 44.70 -7.47
N ARG A 10 -13.97 44.59 -7.35
CA ARG A 10 -13.11 43.57 -7.99
C ARG A 10 -13.17 42.21 -7.27
N SER A 11 -14.30 41.84 -6.64
CA SER A 11 -14.43 40.57 -5.89
C SER A 11 -14.59 39.36 -6.81
N GLY A 12 -15.27 39.51 -7.95
CA GLY A 12 -15.53 38.42 -8.90
C GLY A 12 -14.27 37.83 -9.53
N GLY A 13 -13.25 38.65 -9.84
CA GLY A 13 -12.01 38.17 -10.45
C GLY A 13 -11.11 37.36 -9.51
N ARG A 14 -11.24 37.54 -8.18
CA ARG A 14 -10.45 36.76 -7.20
C ARG A 14 -11.09 35.40 -6.95
N ALA A 15 -12.42 35.35 -6.88
CA ALA A 15 -13.18 34.11 -6.80
C ALA A 15 -13.04 33.27 -8.08
N ALA A 16 -13.15 33.88 -9.27
CA ALA A 16 -12.96 33.19 -10.55
C ALA A 16 -11.54 32.65 -10.73
N ARG A 17 -10.50 33.37 -10.28
CA ARG A 17 -9.11 32.88 -10.29
C ARG A 17 -8.85 31.80 -9.24
N ARG A 18 -9.53 31.82 -8.08
CA ARG A 18 -9.51 30.71 -7.12
C ARG A 18 -10.16 29.46 -7.71
N ALA A 19 -11.32 29.60 -8.37
CA ALA A 19 -12.03 28.50 -9.00
C ALA A 19 -11.24 27.89 -10.18
N ALA A 20 -10.63 28.72 -11.03
CA ALA A 20 -9.79 28.24 -12.14
C ALA A 20 -8.51 27.53 -11.66
N ARG A 21 -7.96 27.91 -10.50
CA ARG A 21 -6.82 27.24 -9.85
C ARG A 21 -7.22 25.98 -9.07
N ALA A 22 -8.50 25.84 -8.75
CA ALA A 22 -9.07 24.65 -8.14
C ALA A 22 -9.51 23.59 -9.18
N ALA A 23 -9.43 23.91 -10.48
CA ALA A 23 -9.64 22.93 -11.53
C ALA A 23 -8.50 21.91 -11.52
N ALA A 24 -8.84 20.63 -11.65
CA ALA A 24 -7.86 19.55 -11.69
C ALA A 24 -6.87 19.77 -12.84
N LEU A 25 -5.57 19.62 -12.54
CA LEU A 25 -4.53 19.62 -13.57
C LEU A 25 -4.67 18.35 -14.43
N PRO A 26 -4.33 18.43 -15.72
CA PRO A 26 -4.05 17.23 -16.51
C PRO A 26 -3.06 16.32 -15.77
N ASP A 27 -3.23 14.99 -15.84
CA ASP A 27 -2.43 14.05 -15.03
C ASP A 27 -0.92 14.21 -15.19
N HIS A 28 -0.44 14.50 -16.40
CA HIS A 28 0.98 14.71 -16.68
C HIS A 28 1.56 15.97 -16.04
N LEU A 29 0.71 16.92 -15.61
CA LEU A 29 1.11 18.15 -14.91
C LEU A 29 0.95 18.04 -13.39
N ARG A 30 0.39 16.92 -12.88
CA ARG A 30 0.22 16.73 -11.44
C ARG A 30 1.58 16.62 -10.76
N PRO A 31 1.73 17.23 -9.57
CA PRO A 31 3.01 17.27 -8.87
C PRO A 31 3.48 15.89 -8.39
N VAL A 32 2.55 14.98 -8.15
CA VAL A 32 2.75 13.58 -7.71
C VAL A 32 1.69 12.70 -8.38
N ARG A 33 1.97 11.40 -8.51
CA ARG A 33 1.10 10.42 -9.18
C ARG A 33 1.54 8.98 -8.84
N PRO A 34 0.68 7.96 -8.99
CA PRO A 34 1.08 6.57 -8.80
C PRO A 34 2.34 6.20 -9.60
N GLY A 35 3.23 5.41 -9.01
CA GLY A 35 4.44 4.94 -9.67
C GLY A 35 5.54 5.99 -9.83
N MET A 36 5.63 6.97 -8.91
CA MET A 36 6.81 7.83 -8.80
C MET A 36 8.08 6.97 -8.67
N GLU A 37 9.14 7.34 -9.39
CA GLU A 37 10.41 6.62 -9.37
C GLU A 37 11.20 6.95 -8.08
N GLY A 38 11.37 5.95 -7.22
CA GLY A 38 12.22 6.02 -6.03
C GLY A 38 13.63 5.51 -6.26
N GLY A 39 14.21 4.87 -5.24
CA GLY A 39 15.53 4.23 -5.28
C GLY A 39 16.72 5.16 -5.09
N GLN A 40 16.49 6.42 -4.70
CA GLN A 40 17.54 7.40 -4.42
C GLN A 40 18.17 7.19 -3.03
N TYR A 41 17.45 6.56 -2.11
CA TYR A 41 17.93 6.24 -0.78
C TYR A 41 18.29 4.76 -0.66
N THR A 42 19.58 4.46 -0.50
CA THR A 42 20.11 3.12 -0.33
C THR A 42 20.77 2.99 1.05
N PRO A 43 20.08 2.46 2.08
CA PRO A 43 20.64 2.36 3.43
C PRO A 43 21.79 1.33 3.55
N LEU A 44 21.91 0.40 2.59
CA LEU A 44 22.94 -0.62 2.56
C LEU A 44 23.97 -0.32 1.46
N SER A 45 25.25 -0.59 1.73
CA SER A 45 26.26 -0.60 0.67
C SER A 45 26.05 -1.80 -0.26
N SER A 46 26.60 -1.75 -1.48
CA SER A 46 26.56 -2.90 -2.41
C SER A 46 27.17 -4.17 -1.81
N THR A 47 28.25 -4.00 -1.03
CA THR A 47 28.89 -5.10 -0.31
C THR A 47 27.98 -5.70 0.76
N ASP A 48 27.18 -4.88 1.44
CA ASP A 48 26.27 -5.37 2.49
C ASP A 48 25.03 -6.03 1.91
N VAL A 49 24.51 -5.55 0.78
CA VAL A 49 23.47 -6.23 -0.01
C VAL A 49 23.94 -7.64 -0.40
N GLU A 50 25.15 -7.79 -0.93
CA GLU A 50 25.71 -9.10 -1.26
C GLU A 50 25.85 -10.01 -0.03
N LYS A 51 26.25 -9.46 1.13
CA LYS A 51 26.34 -10.25 2.37
C LYS A 51 24.98 -10.77 2.80
N ILE A 52 23.93 -9.94 2.72
CA ILE A 52 22.56 -10.34 3.04
C ILE A 52 22.09 -11.42 2.07
N HIS A 53 22.31 -11.26 0.77
CA HIS A 53 21.98 -12.27 -0.23
C HIS A 53 22.66 -13.62 0.06
N ARG A 54 23.98 -13.62 0.28
CA ARG A 54 24.74 -14.84 0.61
C ARG A 54 24.28 -15.47 1.92
N ALA A 55 23.93 -14.66 2.92
CA ALA A 55 23.38 -15.14 4.18
C ALA A 55 22.02 -15.82 3.98
N ALA A 56 21.14 -15.23 3.15
CA ALA A 56 19.85 -15.81 2.81
C ALA A 56 19.99 -17.15 2.08
N LEU A 57 20.86 -17.23 1.05
CA LEU A 57 21.17 -18.49 0.37
C LEU A 57 21.75 -19.54 1.33
N LYS A 58 22.65 -19.13 2.23
CA LYS A 58 23.24 -20.05 3.21
C LYS A 58 22.21 -20.57 4.20
N ALA A 59 21.29 -19.72 4.65
CA ALA A 59 20.19 -20.11 5.52
C ALA A 59 19.29 -21.14 4.82
N LEU A 60 18.92 -20.92 3.56
CA LEU A 60 18.13 -21.87 2.78
C LEU A 60 18.83 -23.21 2.52
N GLU A 61 20.13 -23.18 2.22
CA GLU A 61 20.94 -24.37 1.97
C GLU A 61 21.12 -25.22 3.23
N THR A 62 21.41 -24.58 4.38
CA THR A 62 21.84 -25.30 5.60
C THR A 62 20.75 -25.45 6.65
N ILE A 63 19.84 -24.49 6.75
CA ILE A 63 18.73 -24.49 7.71
C ILE A 63 17.44 -24.90 7.01
N GLY A 64 17.12 -24.33 5.86
CA GLY A 64 15.88 -24.62 5.12
C GLY A 64 14.60 -24.33 5.91
N LEU A 65 13.47 -24.84 5.42
CA LEU A 65 12.15 -24.62 6.01
C LEU A 65 11.49 -25.96 6.40
N ALA A 66 10.77 -25.98 7.53
CA ALA A 66 9.99 -27.15 7.98
C ALA A 66 8.50 -26.98 7.68
N ASP A 67 7.71 -28.00 7.98
CA ASP A 67 6.23 -27.96 8.02
C ASP A 67 5.55 -27.66 6.66
N ALA A 68 6.24 -27.96 5.55
CA ALA A 68 5.63 -27.92 4.21
C ALA A 68 4.48 -28.94 4.12
N PRO A 69 3.37 -28.62 3.42
CA PRO A 69 2.35 -29.62 3.09
C PRO A 69 2.96 -30.72 2.20
N ASP A 70 2.36 -31.91 2.20
CA ASP A 70 2.81 -33.03 1.36
C ASP A 70 2.89 -32.63 -0.13
N SER A 71 1.88 -31.89 -0.63
CA SER A 71 1.89 -31.30 -1.98
C SER A 71 3.10 -30.39 -2.22
N GLY A 72 3.44 -29.57 -1.23
CA GLY A 72 4.58 -28.65 -1.27
C GLY A 72 5.92 -29.37 -1.27
N ILE A 73 6.05 -30.45 -0.50
CA ILE A 73 7.22 -31.33 -0.56
C ILE A 73 7.38 -31.88 -1.98
N ASP A 74 6.31 -32.39 -2.58
CA ASP A 74 6.34 -32.94 -3.94
C ASP A 74 6.78 -31.89 -4.97
N TYR A 75 6.17 -30.70 -4.97
CA TYR A 75 6.55 -29.60 -5.87
C TYR A 75 8.02 -29.20 -5.70
N LEU A 76 8.45 -28.99 -4.45
CA LEU A 76 9.78 -28.46 -4.16
C LEU A 76 10.88 -29.51 -4.40
N VAL A 77 10.65 -30.78 -4.06
CA VAL A 77 11.60 -31.86 -4.36
C VAL A 77 11.70 -32.08 -5.86
N GLN A 78 10.59 -32.05 -6.60
CA GLN A 78 10.61 -32.11 -8.06
C GLN A 78 11.37 -30.93 -8.69
N ALA A 79 11.29 -29.75 -8.08
CA ALA A 79 12.06 -28.58 -8.50
C ALA A 79 13.56 -28.67 -8.17
N GLY A 80 13.97 -29.56 -7.27
CA GLY A 80 15.38 -29.80 -6.91
C GLY A 80 15.75 -29.49 -5.46
N CYS A 81 14.78 -29.20 -4.59
CA CYS A 81 15.00 -29.16 -3.14
C CYS A 81 15.24 -30.57 -2.59
N SER A 82 15.87 -30.66 -1.41
CA SER A 82 16.05 -31.93 -0.69
C SER A 82 15.32 -31.90 0.63
N LEU A 83 14.46 -32.89 0.89
CA LEU A 83 13.88 -33.12 2.20
C LEU A 83 14.92 -33.82 3.08
N GLY A 84 15.38 -33.16 4.13
CA GLY A 84 16.31 -33.76 5.09
C GLY A 84 15.61 -34.70 6.07
N ASP A 85 16.40 -35.59 6.69
CA ASP A 85 15.92 -36.50 7.76
C ASP A 85 15.35 -35.75 8.97
N ASP A 86 15.67 -34.46 9.11
CA ASP A 86 15.12 -33.53 10.10
C ASP A 86 13.75 -32.95 9.71
N GLY A 87 13.13 -33.46 8.64
CA GLY A 87 11.78 -33.08 8.18
C GLY A 87 11.73 -31.72 7.48
N ARG A 88 12.87 -31.29 6.92
CA ARG A 88 13.10 -29.88 6.64
C ARG A 88 13.71 -29.69 5.25
N LEU A 89 13.03 -28.95 4.39
CA LEU A 89 13.39 -28.75 2.98
C LEU A 89 14.56 -27.78 2.86
N ARG A 90 15.66 -28.24 2.25
CA ARG A 90 16.82 -27.42 1.89
C ARG A 90 16.76 -27.03 0.42
N PHE A 91 17.16 -25.80 0.13
CA PHE A 91 17.15 -25.23 -1.22
C PHE A 91 18.60 -25.02 -1.67
N PRO A 92 19.07 -25.73 -2.70
CA PRO A 92 20.39 -25.48 -3.26
C PRO A 92 20.51 -24.05 -3.80
N PRO A 93 21.63 -23.34 -3.59
CA PRO A 93 21.81 -21.99 -4.11
C PRO A 93 21.56 -21.87 -5.62
N ALA A 94 22.02 -22.84 -6.41
CA ALA A 94 21.82 -22.87 -7.85
C ALA A 94 20.32 -22.94 -8.26
N LEU A 95 19.47 -23.61 -7.48
CA LEU A 95 18.03 -23.65 -7.72
C LEU A 95 17.39 -22.28 -7.48
N VAL A 96 17.81 -21.60 -6.42
CA VAL A 96 17.32 -20.25 -6.10
C VAL A 96 17.74 -19.27 -7.19
N GLU A 97 19.00 -19.33 -7.64
CA GLU A 97 19.53 -18.49 -8.71
C GLU A 97 18.84 -18.75 -10.07
N ASP A 98 18.60 -20.02 -10.44
CA ASP A 98 17.83 -20.38 -11.65
C ASP A 98 16.39 -19.85 -11.57
N THR A 99 15.77 -19.97 -10.39
CA THR A 99 14.43 -19.44 -10.16
C THR A 99 14.39 -17.92 -10.32
N LEU A 100 15.35 -17.21 -9.73
CA LEU A 100 15.49 -15.77 -9.91
C LEU A 100 15.61 -15.42 -11.39
N ALA A 101 16.42 -16.14 -12.17
CA ALA A 101 16.61 -15.88 -13.59
C ALA A 101 15.32 -15.99 -14.43
N LYS A 102 14.40 -16.90 -14.08
CA LYS A 102 13.14 -17.12 -14.81
C LYS A 102 11.89 -16.49 -14.20
N ALA A 103 12.00 -15.90 -13.00
CA ALA A 103 10.89 -15.27 -12.31
C ALA A 103 10.28 -14.11 -13.14
N ASN A 104 8.97 -13.90 -12.99
CA ASN A 104 8.28 -12.78 -13.62
C ASN A 104 8.66 -11.47 -12.92
N ARG A 105 9.19 -10.50 -13.67
CA ARG A 105 9.71 -9.21 -13.17
C ARG A 105 8.79 -8.04 -13.42
N GLU A 106 7.88 -8.17 -14.37
CA GLU A 106 6.97 -7.11 -14.78
C GLU A 106 5.56 -7.56 -14.44
N VAL A 107 5.17 -7.32 -13.20
CA VAL A 107 3.84 -7.66 -12.70
C VAL A 107 2.95 -6.43 -12.83
N THR A 108 1.86 -6.56 -13.57
CA THR A 108 0.79 -5.56 -13.57
C THR A 108 -0.31 -6.02 -12.62
N LEU A 109 -0.66 -5.18 -11.66
CA LEU A 109 -1.82 -5.37 -10.80
C LEU A 109 -2.99 -4.57 -11.39
N TYR A 110 -4.00 -5.29 -11.88
CA TYR A 110 -5.08 -4.69 -12.63
C TYR A 110 -6.13 -4.05 -11.70
N SER A 111 -6.66 -2.93 -12.15
CA SER A 111 -7.90 -2.34 -11.67
C SER A 111 -9.08 -2.90 -12.47
N ARG A 112 -10.27 -2.91 -11.86
CA ARG A 112 -11.48 -3.46 -12.51
C ARG A 112 -11.98 -2.58 -13.66
N ASN A 113 -11.58 -1.30 -13.71
CA ASN A 113 -11.96 -0.34 -14.75
C ASN A 113 -10.79 0.09 -15.65
N GLU A 114 -9.62 -0.56 -15.54
CA GLU A 114 -8.40 -0.28 -16.33
C GLU A 114 -7.74 1.09 -16.09
N ALA A 115 -8.36 1.97 -15.30
CA ALA A 115 -7.91 3.35 -15.13
C ALA A 115 -6.75 3.49 -14.14
N THR A 116 -6.60 2.54 -13.22
CA THR A 116 -5.63 2.60 -12.12
C THR A 116 -4.81 1.32 -12.02
N ASP A 117 -4.46 0.72 -13.16
CA ASP A 117 -3.54 -0.42 -13.22
C ASP A 117 -2.17 -0.01 -12.66
N LEU A 118 -1.58 -0.89 -11.85
CA LEU A 118 -0.28 -0.64 -11.22
C LEU A 118 0.79 -1.49 -11.88
N ILE A 119 1.77 -0.82 -12.49
CA ILE A 119 2.96 -1.47 -13.03
C ILE A 119 3.97 -1.59 -11.89
N LEU A 120 4.25 -2.84 -11.49
CA LEU A 120 5.27 -3.17 -10.50
C LEU A 120 6.56 -3.56 -11.24
N SER A 121 7.43 -2.58 -11.43
CA SER A 121 8.70 -2.73 -12.14
C SER A 121 9.70 -1.69 -11.65
N GLY A 122 10.98 -2.04 -11.60
CA GLY A 122 12.04 -1.09 -11.19
C GLY A 122 11.74 -0.47 -9.83
N ASN A 123 11.82 0.86 -9.73
CA ASN A 123 11.63 1.59 -8.47
C ASN A 123 10.32 2.38 -8.42
N ARG A 124 9.31 1.99 -9.22
CA ARG A 124 7.99 2.63 -9.21
C ARG A 124 7.28 2.35 -7.91
N VAL A 125 6.98 3.40 -7.14
CA VAL A 125 6.38 3.31 -5.80
C VAL A 125 4.87 3.49 -5.85
N HIS A 126 4.14 2.60 -5.17
CA HIS A 126 2.70 2.68 -4.97
C HIS A 126 2.34 2.53 -3.50
N TYR A 127 1.41 3.34 -3.02
CA TYR A 127 0.97 3.35 -1.63
C TYR A 127 -0.44 2.77 -1.51
N GLY A 128 -0.71 2.00 -0.48
CA GLY A 128 -2.03 1.43 -0.27
C GLY A 128 -2.31 1.05 1.17
N THR A 129 -3.54 0.63 1.43
CA THR A 129 -3.93 0.07 2.72
C THR A 129 -3.36 -1.33 2.90
N ALA A 130 -3.42 -1.88 4.12
CA ALA A 130 -3.23 -3.30 4.46
C ALA A 130 -3.42 -3.48 5.98
N GLY A 131 -2.96 -4.62 6.52
CA GLY A 131 -2.75 -4.89 7.94
C GLY A 131 -3.84 -5.70 8.65
N ALA A 132 -5.02 -5.87 8.05
CA ALA A 132 -6.10 -6.73 8.56
C ALA A 132 -6.42 -6.49 10.05
N ALA A 133 -6.55 -5.23 10.44
CA ALA A 133 -6.91 -4.84 11.80
C ALA A 133 -8.21 -5.52 12.26
N VAL A 134 -8.29 -5.77 13.57
CA VAL A 134 -9.46 -6.40 14.19
C VAL A 134 -10.41 -5.38 14.81
N HIS A 135 -10.02 -4.11 14.90
CA HIS A 135 -10.86 -3.05 15.44
C HIS A 135 -10.93 -1.84 14.51
N MET A 136 -12.01 -1.08 14.64
CA MET A 136 -12.11 0.30 14.18
C MET A 136 -11.80 1.25 15.33
N VAL A 137 -11.08 2.32 15.02
CA VAL A 137 -10.87 3.46 15.92
C VAL A 137 -12.06 4.39 15.81
N ASP A 138 -12.77 4.62 16.91
CA ASP A 138 -13.73 5.71 17.04
C ASP A 138 -13.02 6.98 17.53
N VAL A 139 -12.79 7.92 16.61
CA VAL A 139 -12.13 9.19 16.92
C VAL A 139 -12.97 10.12 17.78
N THR A 140 -14.30 9.96 17.81
CA THR A 140 -15.20 10.82 18.59
C THR A 140 -15.27 10.33 20.04
N GLY A 141 -15.42 9.02 20.22
CA GLY A 141 -15.44 8.38 21.53
C GLY A 141 -14.04 8.15 22.14
N SER A 142 -12.98 8.16 21.32
CA SER A 142 -11.65 7.67 21.69
C SER A 142 -11.64 6.20 22.13
N GLU A 143 -12.43 5.38 21.44
CA GLU A 143 -12.65 3.96 21.76
C GLU A 143 -12.33 3.06 20.57
N TYR A 144 -12.25 1.76 20.84
CA TYR A 144 -12.02 0.71 19.85
C TYR A 144 -13.24 -0.19 19.84
N ARG A 145 -13.77 -0.48 18.66
CA ARG A 145 -14.86 -1.44 18.47
C ARG A 145 -14.48 -2.48 17.43
N ASP A 146 -15.15 -3.62 17.45
CA ASP A 146 -14.99 -4.62 16.39
C ASP A 146 -15.30 -4.01 15.02
N SER A 147 -14.54 -4.43 14.02
CA SER A 147 -14.71 -4.04 12.62
C SER A 147 -15.76 -4.92 11.94
N THR A 148 -16.48 -4.33 10.98
CA THR A 148 -17.61 -4.96 10.29
C THR A 148 -17.39 -5.03 8.78
N VAL A 149 -18.22 -5.78 8.05
CA VAL A 149 -18.23 -5.75 6.58
C VAL A 149 -18.55 -4.35 6.03
N GLN A 150 -19.41 -3.60 6.73
CA GLN A 150 -19.72 -2.22 6.37
C GLN A 150 -18.49 -1.31 6.49
N ASP A 151 -17.70 -1.47 7.56
CA ASP A 151 -16.47 -0.68 7.74
C ASP A 151 -15.44 -0.94 6.63
N LEU A 152 -15.34 -2.19 6.18
CA LEU A 152 -14.46 -2.59 5.07
C LEU A 152 -14.92 -2.00 3.73
N HIS A 153 -16.23 -2.06 3.47
CA HIS A 153 -16.82 -1.44 2.29
C HIS A 153 -16.61 0.08 2.30
N ASP A 154 -16.81 0.73 3.45
CA ASP A 154 -16.63 2.17 3.60
C ASP A 154 -15.17 2.58 3.46
N ALA A 155 -14.21 1.80 3.99
CA ALA A 155 -12.79 2.01 3.74
C ALA A 155 -12.46 1.93 2.24
N SER A 156 -13.04 0.96 1.53
CA SER A 156 -12.85 0.80 0.08
C SER A 156 -13.42 1.99 -0.71
N ARG A 157 -14.62 2.46 -0.35
CA ARG A 157 -15.25 3.66 -0.93
C ARG A 157 -14.44 4.92 -0.70
N ILE A 158 -13.92 5.10 0.50
CA ILE A 158 -13.03 6.21 0.82
C ILE A 158 -11.79 6.11 -0.06
N CYS A 159 -11.12 4.95 -0.08
CA CYS A 159 -9.94 4.74 -0.92
C CYS A 159 -10.21 5.07 -2.38
N ASP A 160 -11.36 4.72 -2.95
CA ASP A 160 -11.73 5.05 -4.34
C ASP A 160 -11.65 6.55 -4.65
N GLN A 161 -11.93 7.42 -3.66
CA GLN A 161 -11.89 8.88 -3.77
C GLN A 161 -10.51 9.50 -3.48
N LEU A 162 -9.58 8.75 -2.88
CA LEU A 162 -8.27 9.28 -2.47
C LEU A 162 -7.28 9.15 -3.63
N GLU A 163 -6.56 10.23 -3.93
CA GLU A 163 -5.66 10.28 -5.08
C GLU A 163 -4.33 9.56 -4.85
N ASN A 164 -3.83 9.59 -3.61
CA ASN A 164 -2.51 9.09 -3.23
C ASN A 164 -2.56 7.70 -2.58
N ILE A 165 -3.75 7.09 -2.51
CA ILE A 165 -3.94 5.67 -2.17
C ILE A 165 -4.17 4.92 -3.48
N HIS A 166 -3.24 4.09 -3.92
CA HIS A 166 -3.22 3.51 -5.27
C HIS A 166 -3.84 2.11 -5.34
N PHE A 167 -3.86 1.36 -4.22
CA PHE A 167 -4.51 0.05 -4.11
C PHE A 167 -5.17 -0.14 -2.75
N VAL A 168 -6.07 -1.12 -2.66
CA VAL A 168 -6.75 -1.50 -1.42
C VAL A 168 -6.40 -2.94 -1.07
N GLN A 169 -5.40 -3.14 -0.21
CA GLN A 169 -5.25 -4.43 0.46
C GLN A 169 -6.08 -4.43 1.73
N ARG A 170 -6.86 -5.50 1.97
CA ARG A 170 -7.83 -5.63 3.06
C ARG A 170 -7.29 -5.02 4.37
N PRO A 171 -7.81 -3.85 4.79
CA PRO A 171 -7.28 -3.15 5.96
C PRO A 171 -7.83 -3.67 7.29
N MET A 172 -8.97 -4.35 7.29
CA MET A 172 -9.58 -4.95 8.49
C MET A 172 -10.31 -6.26 8.19
N VAL A 173 -10.50 -7.06 9.24
CA VAL A 173 -11.27 -8.31 9.22
C VAL A 173 -12.74 -8.03 9.56
N CYS A 174 -13.69 -8.62 8.85
CA CYS A 174 -15.12 -8.45 9.12
C CYS A 174 -15.56 -9.31 10.31
N ARG A 175 -15.45 -8.80 11.54
CA ARG A 175 -15.71 -9.55 12.78
C ARG A 175 -17.19 -9.69 13.13
N ASP A 176 -18.07 -9.06 12.36
CA ASP A 176 -19.52 -9.27 12.40
C ASP A 176 -19.97 -10.57 11.71
N ILE A 177 -19.09 -11.23 10.94
CA ILE A 177 -19.37 -12.49 10.25
C ILE A 177 -18.56 -13.61 10.91
N THR A 178 -19.25 -14.58 11.53
CA THR A 178 -18.60 -15.66 12.28
C THR A 178 -18.18 -16.85 11.43
N ASP A 179 -18.81 -17.04 10.26
CA ASP A 179 -18.42 -18.09 9.32
C ASP A 179 -17.28 -17.59 8.44
N ASN A 180 -16.13 -18.27 8.48
CA ASN A 180 -14.92 -17.80 7.80
C ASN A 180 -15.03 -17.84 6.28
N LEU A 181 -15.79 -18.78 5.71
CA LEU A 181 -16.04 -18.82 4.27
C LEU A 181 -16.87 -17.60 3.87
N GLU A 182 -17.98 -17.35 4.57
CA GLU A 182 -18.80 -16.18 4.32
C GLU A 182 -18.02 -14.87 4.54
N MET A 183 -17.17 -14.79 5.55
CA MET A 183 -16.31 -13.62 5.81
C MET A 183 -15.35 -13.35 4.64
N ASP A 184 -14.69 -14.38 4.09
CA ASP A 184 -13.78 -14.25 2.97
C ASP A 184 -14.53 -13.85 1.67
N LEU A 185 -15.72 -14.42 1.43
CA LEU A 185 -16.57 -14.05 0.30
C LEU A 185 -17.11 -12.61 0.41
N ASN A 186 -17.54 -12.20 1.61
CA ASN A 186 -18.02 -10.85 1.88
C ASN A 186 -16.91 -9.81 1.84
N THR A 187 -15.67 -10.20 2.18
CA THR A 187 -14.48 -9.36 1.96
C THR A 187 -14.30 -9.04 0.48
N ILE A 188 -14.37 -10.05 -0.41
CA ILE A 188 -14.29 -9.84 -1.85
C ILE A 188 -15.41 -8.91 -2.31
N TYR A 189 -16.65 -9.23 -1.94
CA TYR A 189 -17.82 -8.46 -2.33
C TYR A 189 -17.70 -6.99 -1.89
N ALA A 190 -17.42 -6.74 -0.62
CA ALA A 190 -17.31 -5.39 -0.04
C ALA A 190 -16.18 -4.57 -0.66
N CYS A 191 -15.00 -5.16 -0.90
CA CYS A 191 -13.92 -4.44 -1.56
C CYS A 191 -14.25 -4.15 -3.03
N CYS A 192 -14.74 -5.15 -3.77
CA CYS A 192 -15.03 -5.03 -5.20
C CYS A 192 -16.21 -4.11 -5.50
N SER A 193 -17.23 -4.04 -4.63
CA SER A 193 -18.33 -3.07 -4.78
C SER A 193 -17.95 -1.67 -4.28
N GLY A 194 -16.90 -1.56 -3.46
CA GLY A 194 -16.46 -0.31 -2.84
C GLY A 194 -15.44 0.48 -3.67
N THR A 195 -14.56 -0.18 -4.44
CA THR A 195 -13.56 0.49 -5.28
C THR A 195 -13.32 -0.21 -6.63
N PHE A 196 -12.80 0.54 -7.61
CA PHE A 196 -12.25 -0.03 -8.84
C PHE A 196 -10.76 -0.39 -8.74
N LYS A 197 -10.04 0.13 -7.74
CA LYS A 197 -8.60 -0.08 -7.57
C LYS A 197 -8.28 -1.56 -7.36
N HIS A 198 -7.03 -1.95 -7.59
CA HIS A 198 -6.59 -3.32 -7.33
C HIS A 198 -6.81 -3.70 -5.87
N ILE A 199 -7.27 -4.92 -5.63
CA ILE A 199 -7.61 -5.42 -4.29
C ILE A 199 -6.67 -6.54 -3.87
N GLY A 200 -6.20 -6.50 -2.62
CA GLY A 200 -5.51 -7.62 -1.99
C GLY A 200 -6.38 -8.25 -0.90
N THR A 201 -6.52 -9.58 -0.91
CA THR A 201 -7.26 -10.32 0.13
C THR A 201 -6.56 -11.63 0.49
N SER A 202 -6.92 -12.24 1.61
CA SER A 202 -6.43 -13.56 2.03
C SER A 202 -7.59 -14.56 2.09
N PHE A 203 -7.29 -15.85 2.01
CA PHE A 203 -8.26 -16.92 2.27
C PHE A 203 -7.79 -17.75 3.45
N THR A 204 -8.75 -18.16 4.27
CA THR A 204 -8.49 -18.90 5.50
C THR A 204 -8.21 -20.38 5.24
N ASP A 205 -8.91 -20.98 4.27
CA ASP A 205 -8.87 -22.42 3.99
C ASP A 205 -8.80 -22.66 2.46
N PRO A 206 -8.05 -23.68 1.99
CA PRO A 206 -7.95 -23.97 0.56
C PRO A 206 -9.31 -24.25 -0.10
N SER A 207 -10.27 -24.82 0.62
CA SER A 207 -11.62 -25.07 0.12
C SER A 207 -12.42 -23.80 -0.18
N TYR A 208 -12.01 -22.65 0.38
CA TYR A 208 -12.68 -21.37 0.17
C TYR A 208 -12.24 -20.68 -1.13
N VAL A 209 -11.11 -21.10 -1.70
CA VAL A 209 -10.57 -20.52 -2.94
C VAL A 209 -11.52 -20.77 -4.12
N ALA A 210 -12.06 -21.98 -4.26
CA ALA A 210 -12.97 -22.31 -5.37
C ALA A 210 -14.24 -21.42 -5.41
N PRO A 211 -15.04 -21.28 -4.33
CA PRO A 211 -16.19 -20.38 -4.33
C PRO A 211 -15.79 -18.89 -4.45
N ALA A 212 -14.63 -18.49 -3.90
CA ALA A 212 -14.13 -17.12 -4.07
C ALA A 212 -13.80 -16.81 -5.54
N VAL A 213 -13.10 -17.73 -6.22
CA VAL A 213 -12.77 -17.63 -7.65
C VAL A 213 -14.03 -17.63 -8.51
N GLU A 214 -15.05 -18.41 -8.14
CA GLU A 214 -16.34 -18.34 -8.82
C GLU A 214 -16.97 -16.93 -8.74
N MET A 215 -16.98 -16.31 -7.55
CA MET A 215 -17.45 -14.93 -7.39
C MET A 215 -16.60 -13.96 -8.22
N LEU A 216 -15.28 -14.11 -8.25
CA LEU A 216 -14.38 -13.26 -9.04
C LEU A 216 -14.63 -13.41 -10.53
N HIS A 217 -14.90 -14.62 -11.03
CA HIS A 217 -15.30 -14.85 -12.41
C HIS A 217 -16.61 -14.14 -12.74
N MET A 218 -17.62 -14.20 -11.86
CA MET A 218 -18.86 -13.44 -12.05
C MET A 218 -18.60 -11.93 -12.14
N ILE A 219 -17.77 -11.39 -11.26
CA ILE A 219 -17.41 -9.96 -11.26
C ILE A 219 -16.62 -9.56 -12.51
N ALA A 220 -15.72 -10.42 -12.99
CA ALA A 220 -14.91 -10.20 -14.18
C ALA A 220 -15.71 -10.33 -15.49
N GLY A 221 -16.89 -10.98 -15.45
CA GLY A 221 -17.66 -11.34 -16.65
C GLY A 221 -17.23 -12.68 -17.29
N GLY A 222 -16.51 -13.53 -16.56
CA GLY A 222 -16.11 -14.87 -16.97
C GLY A 222 -14.68 -15.23 -16.55
N GLU A 223 -14.33 -16.53 -16.66
CA GLU A 223 -12.99 -17.03 -16.35
C GLU A 223 -11.92 -16.46 -17.30
N ASP A 224 -12.22 -16.36 -18.59
CA ASP A 224 -11.25 -15.82 -19.58
C ASP A 224 -10.90 -14.37 -19.27
N ALA A 225 -11.90 -13.53 -18.96
CA ALA A 225 -11.71 -12.14 -18.57
C ALA A 225 -10.91 -12.01 -17.26
N TRP A 226 -11.20 -12.87 -16.28
CA TRP A 226 -10.44 -12.94 -15.03
C TRP A 226 -8.96 -13.30 -15.27
N ARG A 227 -8.69 -14.31 -16.10
CA ARG A 227 -7.32 -14.77 -16.40
C ARG A 227 -6.52 -13.74 -17.20
N GLU A 228 -7.18 -12.96 -18.04
CA GLU A 228 -6.55 -11.87 -18.78
C GLU A 228 -6.18 -10.70 -17.85
N ARG A 229 -7.07 -10.34 -16.92
CA ARG A 229 -6.92 -9.15 -16.06
C ARG A 229 -7.33 -9.43 -14.60
N PRO A 230 -6.54 -10.21 -13.84
CA PRO A 230 -6.86 -10.47 -12.43
C PRO A 230 -6.75 -9.19 -11.61
N PHE A 231 -7.89 -8.67 -11.14
CA PHE A 231 -7.98 -7.43 -10.35
C PHE A 231 -7.95 -7.67 -8.82
N VAL A 232 -7.78 -8.93 -8.40
CA VAL A 232 -7.58 -9.31 -7.00
C VAL A 232 -6.32 -10.17 -6.86
N SER A 233 -5.49 -9.86 -5.86
CA SER A 233 -4.32 -10.66 -5.48
C SER A 233 -4.53 -11.37 -4.15
N ASN A 234 -3.85 -12.49 -3.98
CA ASN A 234 -3.84 -13.24 -2.72
C ASN A 234 -2.68 -12.76 -1.84
N THR A 235 -3.01 -12.23 -0.67
CA THR A 235 -2.09 -11.99 0.44
C THR A 235 -1.85 -13.30 1.17
N ASN A 236 -0.66 -13.88 1.00
CA ASN A 236 -0.37 -15.21 1.50
C ASN A 236 0.73 -15.20 2.58
N CYS A 237 0.34 -15.45 3.82
CA CYS A 237 1.27 -15.73 4.92
C CYS A 237 1.74 -17.18 4.85
N PHE A 238 2.40 -17.55 3.74
CA PHE A 238 2.85 -18.92 3.45
C PHE A 238 3.94 -19.41 4.42
N VAL A 239 4.56 -18.51 5.17
CA VAL A 239 5.59 -18.79 6.16
C VAL A 239 5.12 -18.33 7.55
N VAL A 240 5.44 -19.13 8.57
CA VAL A 240 5.40 -18.76 9.99
C VAL A 240 6.84 -18.59 10.46
N PRO A 241 7.35 -17.36 10.56
CA PRO A 241 8.73 -17.15 11.00
C PRO A 241 8.97 -17.69 12.43
N PRO A 242 10.15 -18.28 12.72
CA PRO A 242 11.29 -18.43 11.80
C PRO A 242 11.25 -19.73 10.97
N LEU A 243 11.37 -19.60 9.66
CA LEU A 243 11.71 -20.65 8.70
C LEU A 243 10.83 -21.92 8.80
N LYS A 244 9.51 -21.74 8.86
CA LYS A 244 8.50 -22.81 8.78
C LYS A 244 7.42 -22.41 7.80
N PHE A 245 6.94 -23.35 6.99
CA PHE A 245 5.76 -23.11 6.17
C PHE A 245 4.49 -23.10 7.04
N ALA A 246 3.55 -22.23 6.70
CA ALA A 246 2.17 -22.33 7.15
C ALA A 246 1.45 -23.30 6.20
N THR A 247 1.22 -24.53 6.65
CA THR A 247 0.73 -25.63 5.81
C THR A 247 -0.55 -25.29 5.05
N GLU A 248 -1.58 -24.79 5.75
CA GLU A 248 -2.86 -24.41 5.14
C GLU A 248 -2.71 -23.21 4.18
N SER A 249 -1.95 -22.18 4.56
CA SER A 249 -1.68 -21.03 3.70
C SER A 249 -0.96 -21.43 2.40
N CYS A 250 -0.05 -22.40 2.47
CA CYS A 250 0.62 -22.95 1.29
C CYS A 250 -0.36 -23.66 0.36
N GLN A 251 -1.32 -24.41 0.90
CA GLN A 251 -2.36 -25.06 0.10
C GLN A 251 -3.29 -24.01 -0.54
N VAL A 252 -3.68 -22.97 0.20
CA VAL A 252 -4.40 -21.80 -0.35
C VAL A 252 -3.60 -21.17 -1.49
N MET A 253 -2.28 -20.99 -1.29
CA MET A 253 -1.39 -20.39 -2.29
C MET A 253 -1.39 -21.21 -3.59
N GLU A 254 -1.27 -22.54 -3.49
CA GLU A 254 -1.31 -23.44 -4.64
C GLU A 254 -2.60 -23.28 -5.46
N GLU A 255 -3.76 -23.24 -4.79
CA GLU A 255 -5.06 -23.06 -5.46
C GLU A 255 -5.19 -21.66 -6.09
N CYS A 256 -4.72 -20.61 -5.41
CA CYS A 256 -4.72 -19.25 -5.95
C CYS A 256 -3.83 -19.12 -7.20
N ILE A 257 -2.66 -19.77 -7.21
CA ILE A 257 -1.77 -19.82 -8.38
C ILE A 257 -2.46 -20.50 -9.57
N LYS A 258 -3.14 -21.63 -9.33
CA LYS A 258 -3.90 -22.36 -10.36
C LYS A 258 -5.06 -21.50 -10.91
N ALA A 259 -5.71 -20.73 -10.04
CA ALA A 259 -6.75 -19.77 -10.40
C ALA A 259 -6.24 -18.52 -11.16
N GLY A 260 -4.93 -18.31 -11.23
CA GLY A 260 -4.33 -17.17 -11.93
C GLY A 260 -4.26 -15.88 -11.10
N MET A 261 -4.42 -15.96 -9.77
CA MET A 261 -4.23 -14.81 -8.89
C MET A 261 -2.73 -14.47 -8.77
N PRO A 262 -2.35 -13.17 -8.79
CA PRO A 262 -1.06 -12.74 -8.29
C PRO A 262 -0.91 -13.06 -6.81
N ILE A 263 0.28 -13.51 -6.40
CA ILE A 263 0.56 -13.91 -5.02
C ILE A 263 1.49 -12.91 -4.36
N LEU A 264 1.06 -12.34 -3.24
CA LEU A 264 1.94 -11.64 -2.33
C LEU A 264 2.52 -12.63 -1.32
N LEU A 265 3.83 -12.86 -1.41
CA LEU A 265 4.58 -13.77 -0.54
C LEU A 265 4.97 -13.06 0.75
N LEU A 266 4.19 -13.21 1.81
CA LEU A 266 4.33 -12.43 3.03
C LEU A 266 5.16 -13.16 4.11
N SER A 267 6.30 -12.57 4.45
CA SER A 267 7.21 -13.02 5.50
C SER A 267 7.23 -12.04 6.69
N ALA A 268 6.40 -12.27 7.70
CA ALA A 268 6.20 -11.34 8.84
C ALA A 268 6.93 -11.76 10.12
N GLY A 269 8.26 -11.64 10.13
CA GLY A 269 9.08 -11.93 11.32
C GLY A 269 9.21 -10.71 12.24
N MET A 270 9.03 -10.89 13.55
CA MET A 270 9.29 -9.83 14.54
C MET A 270 10.76 -9.87 14.98
N ALA A 271 11.49 -8.79 14.70
CA ALA A 271 12.90 -8.63 15.07
C ALA A 271 13.05 -8.70 16.59
N GLY A 272 13.75 -9.73 17.07
CA GLY A 272 13.97 -9.99 18.49
C GLY A 272 12.99 -11.00 19.10
N ALA A 273 12.03 -11.51 18.33
CA ALA A 273 11.13 -12.58 18.74
C ALA A 273 11.15 -13.75 17.74
N THR A 274 10.59 -13.57 16.54
CA THR A 274 10.50 -14.60 15.49
C THR A 274 11.47 -14.37 14.32
N ALA A 275 12.26 -13.30 14.40
CA ALA A 275 13.42 -13.02 13.55
C ALA A 275 14.59 -12.50 14.42
N PRO A 276 15.84 -12.50 13.93
CA PRO A 276 16.96 -11.91 14.65
C PRO A 276 16.70 -10.47 15.08
N SER A 277 17.18 -10.06 16.25
CA SER A 277 16.99 -8.71 16.79
C SER A 277 17.70 -7.60 16.02
N THR A 278 18.67 -7.97 15.17
CA THR A 278 19.40 -7.01 14.35
C THR A 278 18.68 -6.77 13.03
N ILE A 279 18.64 -5.51 12.58
CA ILE A 279 17.99 -5.10 11.32
C ILE A 279 18.47 -5.96 10.15
N ALA A 280 19.78 -6.10 9.96
CA ALA A 280 20.34 -6.89 8.87
C ALA A 280 20.00 -8.38 8.97
N GLY A 281 19.95 -8.95 10.17
CA GLY A 281 19.56 -10.34 10.39
C GLY A 281 18.08 -10.59 10.10
N ALA A 282 17.20 -9.66 10.49
CA ALA A 282 15.78 -9.73 10.18
C ALA A 282 15.54 -9.64 8.66
N ILE A 283 16.21 -8.73 7.96
CA ILE A 283 16.16 -8.62 6.49
C ILE A 283 16.67 -9.92 5.84
N ALA A 284 17.78 -10.47 6.30
CA ALA A 284 18.34 -11.71 5.76
C ALA A 284 17.40 -12.91 5.92
N GLN A 285 16.75 -13.05 7.09
CA GLN A 285 15.76 -14.11 7.30
C GLN A 285 14.53 -13.91 6.40
N ALA A 286 13.95 -12.70 6.36
CA ALA A 286 12.79 -12.42 5.52
C ALA A 286 13.10 -12.65 4.03
N THR A 287 14.31 -12.27 3.60
CA THR A 287 14.81 -12.54 2.24
C THR A 287 14.90 -14.04 1.97
N ALA A 288 15.42 -14.85 2.91
CA ALA A 288 15.49 -16.29 2.76
C ALA A 288 14.08 -16.89 2.63
N GLU A 289 13.16 -16.51 3.52
CA GLU A 289 11.78 -16.99 3.53
C GLU A 289 11.06 -16.67 2.21
N CYS A 290 11.14 -15.42 1.73
CA CYS A 290 10.55 -15.01 0.45
C CYS A 290 11.23 -15.67 -0.77
N LEU A 291 12.54 -15.92 -0.74
CA LEU A 291 13.21 -16.69 -1.82
C LEU A 291 12.70 -18.14 -1.87
N ALA A 292 12.48 -18.78 -0.72
CA ALA A 292 11.84 -20.10 -0.68
C ALA A 292 10.40 -20.06 -1.23
N GLY A 293 9.63 -19.03 -0.88
CA GLY A 293 8.31 -18.77 -1.45
C GLY A 293 8.34 -18.60 -2.98
N LEU A 294 9.32 -17.86 -3.50
CA LEU A 294 9.48 -17.65 -4.95
C LEU A 294 9.80 -18.95 -5.69
N VAL A 295 10.65 -19.80 -5.12
CA VAL A 295 10.91 -21.16 -5.64
C VAL A 295 9.63 -21.98 -5.63
N TYR A 296 8.86 -21.92 -4.54
CA TYR A 296 7.61 -22.68 -4.42
C TYR A 296 6.56 -22.23 -5.45
N VAL A 297 6.33 -20.92 -5.60
CA VAL A 297 5.42 -20.38 -6.62
C VAL A 297 5.80 -20.87 -8.01
N ASN A 298 7.08 -20.82 -8.37
CA ASN A 298 7.57 -21.26 -9.68
C ASN A 298 7.58 -22.79 -9.85
N ALA A 299 7.63 -23.55 -8.75
CA ALA A 299 7.48 -25.00 -8.77
C ALA A 299 6.02 -25.41 -9.04
N VAL A 300 5.05 -24.66 -8.52
CA VAL A 300 3.62 -24.87 -8.82
C VAL A 300 3.32 -24.46 -10.26
N LYS A 301 3.74 -23.27 -10.68
CA LYS A 301 3.54 -22.76 -12.03
C LYS A 301 4.67 -21.78 -12.41
N PRO A 302 5.56 -22.16 -13.35
CA PRO A 302 6.64 -21.28 -13.80
C PRO A 302 6.12 -19.92 -14.29
N GLY A 303 6.74 -18.84 -13.83
CA GLY A 303 6.38 -17.47 -14.23
C GLY A 303 5.08 -16.93 -13.61
N ALA A 304 4.46 -17.64 -12.66
CA ALA A 304 3.31 -17.10 -11.92
C ALA A 304 3.67 -15.75 -11.25
N PRO A 305 2.80 -14.72 -11.34
CA PRO A 305 3.07 -13.42 -10.75
C PRO A 305 3.22 -13.51 -9.23
N ALA A 306 4.37 -13.10 -8.71
CA ALA A 306 4.66 -13.07 -7.29
C ALA A 306 5.23 -11.71 -6.89
N ILE A 307 4.72 -11.15 -5.79
CA ILE A 307 5.26 -9.96 -5.15
C ILE A 307 6.12 -10.44 -3.98
N PHE A 308 7.39 -10.05 -3.98
CA PHE A 308 8.38 -10.43 -2.98
C PHE A 308 8.14 -9.62 -1.70
N GLY A 309 7.44 -10.22 -0.75
CA GLY A 309 6.88 -9.53 0.42
C GLY A 309 7.68 -9.73 1.70
N THR A 310 8.78 -9.01 1.88
CA THR A 310 9.51 -9.03 3.16
C THR A 310 8.89 -8.05 4.15
N TRP A 311 8.31 -8.58 5.24
CA TRP A 311 7.60 -7.80 6.27
C TRP A 311 8.21 -7.95 7.67
N PRO A 312 9.53 -7.74 7.87
CA PRO A 312 10.05 -7.75 9.23
C PRO A 312 9.50 -6.57 10.04
N PHE A 313 9.03 -6.85 11.25
CA PHE A 313 8.49 -5.87 12.18
C PHE A 313 9.42 -5.65 13.38
N GLY A 314 9.43 -4.43 13.91
CA GLY A 314 10.07 -4.10 15.17
C GLY A 314 9.32 -4.62 16.40
N LEU A 315 10.00 -4.58 17.55
CA LEU A 315 9.44 -4.91 18.85
C LEU A 315 9.93 -3.90 19.90
N ASP A 316 9.04 -3.44 20.77
CA ASP A 316 9.41 -2.60 21.91
C ASP A 316 9.84 -3.48 23.10
N LEU A 317 11.13 -3.43 23.45
CA LEU A 317 11.69 -4.25 24.53
C LEU A 317 11.03 -4.00 25.90
N ARG A 318 10.45 -2.82 26.13
CA ARG A 318 9.86 -2.45 27.42
C ARG A 318 8.52 -3.12 27.64
N THR A 319 7.78 -3.38 26.56
CA THR A 319 6.41 -3.92 26.60
C THR A 319 6.33 -5.33 26.03
N GLY A 320 7.29 -5.74 25.20
CA GLY A 320 7.24 -6.96 24.40
C GLY A 320 6.27 -6.90 23.22
N ALA A 321 5.64 -5.74 22.98
CA ALA A 321 4.68 -5.56 21.89
C ALA A 321 5.38 -5.28 20.57
N MET A 322 4.74 -5.65 19.47
CA MET A 322 5.15 -5.21 18.13
C MET A 322 5.17 -3.68 18.07
N SER A 323 6.18 -3.12 17.39
CA SER A 323 6.30 -1.68 17.15
C SER A 323 6.57 -1.44 15.67
N VAL A 324 5.75 -0.58 15.07
CA VAL A 324 5.78 -0.26 13.64
C VAL A 324 6.07 1.22 13.37
N GLY A 325 6.02 2.07 14.40
CA GLY A 325 6.19 3.51 14.29
C GLY A 325 7.62 4.02 14.52
N SER A 326 8.64 3.17 14.34
CA SER A 326 10.03 3.51 14.71
C SER A 326 10.93 3.83 13.51
N GLY A 327 12.07 4.49 13.78
CA GLY A 327 13.09 4.70 12.75
C GLY A 327 13.74 3.39 12.30
N GLU A 328 13.85 2.42 13.23
CA GLU A 328 14.28 1.05 12.95
C GLU A 328 13.32 0.35 12.00
N GLN A 329 12.01 0.50 12.17
CA GLN A 329 11.02 -0.01 11.21
C GLN A 329 11.19 0.63 9.83
N ALA A 330 11.38 1.94 9.78
CA ALA A 330 11.60 2.63 8.52
C ALA A 330 12.89 2.14 7.81
N LEU A 331 13.97 1.88 8.56
CA LEU A 331 15.22 1.29 8.03
C LEU A 331 15.03 -0.17 7.59
N LEU A 332 14.26 -0.97 8.34
CA LEU A 332 13.90 -2.34 7.96
C LEU A 332 13.24 -2.35 6.57
N SER A 333 12.19 -1.55 6.40
CA SER A 333 11.45 -1.48 5.13
C SER A 333 12.31 -0.94 3.98
N ALA A 334 13.17 0.06 4.23
CA ALA A 334 14.08 0.58 3.21
C ALA A 334 15.18 -0.41 2.81
N GLY A 335 15.72 -1.19 3.75
CA GLY A 335 16.68 -2.25 3.47
C GLY A 335 16.05 -3.42 2.70
N CYS A 336 14.81 -3.77 3.04
CA CYS A 336 13.98 -4.69 2.28
C CYS A 336 13.77 -4.24 0.82
N ALA A 337 13.35 -2.98 0.62
CA ALA A 337 13.20 -2.39 -0.71
C ALA A 337 14.49 -2.52 -1.55
N GLN A 338 15.65 -2.26 -0.95
CA GLN A 338 16.93 -2.40 -1.64
C GLN A 338 17.25 -3.86 -2.01
N MET A 339 16.83 -4.84 -1.21
CA MET A 339 16.94 -6.26 -1.58
C MET A 339 15.99 -6.63 -2.73
N HIS A 340 14.80 -6.04 -2.79
CA HIS A 340 13.87 -6.22 -3.92
C HIS A 340 14.50 -5.73 -5.23
N SER A 341 15.04 -4.51 -5.22
CA SER A 341 15.77 -3.92 -6.36
C SER A 341 17.00 -4.76 -6.74
N PHE A 342 17.71 -5.35 -5.78
CA PHE A 342 18.86 -6.24 -6.05
C PHE A 342 18.47 -7.48 -6.86
N TYR A 343 17.29 -8.05 -6.60
CA TYR A 343 16.78 -9.19 -7.35
C TYR A 343 16.04 -8.82 -8.64
N ASP A 344 15.77 -7.53 -8.85
CA ASP A 344 14.91 -7.01 -9.92
C ASP A 344 13.51 -7.67 -9.88
N LEU A 345 12.95 -7.77 -8.67
CA LEU A 345 11.63 -8.35 -8.42
C LEU A 345 10.68 -7.31 -7.86
N PRO A 346 9.37 -7.35 -8.23
CA PRO A 346 8.37 -6.50 -7.61
C PRO A 346 8.29 -6.81 -6.12
N GLY A 347 8.46 -5.78 -5.30
CA GLY A 347 8.65 -5.93 -3.86
C GLY A 347 7.63 -5.19 -3.01
N GLY A 348 7.35 -5.76 -1.84
CA GLY A 348 6.36 -5.26 -0.88
C GLY A 348 6.86 -5.27 0.56
N ALA A 349 6.55 -4.22 1.33
CA ALA A 349 6.81 -4.18 2.78
C ALA A 349 5.88 -3.17 3.48
N ALA A 350 5.77 -3.29 4.81
CA ALA A 350 5.01 -2.36 5.65
C ALA A 350 5.69 -0.98 5.75
N ALA A 351 4.93 0.10 5.59
CA ALA A 351 5.31 1.44 6.03
C ALA A 351 4.04 2.31 6.18
N GLY A 352 4.04 3.27 7.09
CA GLY A 352 2.88 4.17 7.27
C GLY A 352 1.86 3.70 8.32
N ALA A 353 2.12 2.62 9.04
CA ALA A 353 1.40 2.26 10.26
C ALA A 353 1.94 3.05 11.47
N SER A 354 1.13 3.17 12.51
CA SER A 354 1.50 3.84 13.76
C SER A 354 1.22 3.01 15.01
N ASP A 355 2.05 3.21 16.04
CA ASP A 355 1.85 2.68 17.39
C ASP A 355 0.89 3.58 18.22
N ALA A 356 0.54 4.76 17.69
CA ALA A 356 -0.42 5.69 18.27
C ALA A 356 -1.84 5.13 18.25
N LYS A 357 -2.65 5.51 19.25
CA LYS A 357 -4.01 4.97 19.44
C LYS A 357 -5.06 5.78 18.67
N LEU A 358 -4.73 7.01 18.33
CA LEU A 358 -5.60 8.00 17.71
C LEU A 358 -4.83 8.79 16.64
N PRO A 359 -5.52 9.51 15.74
CA PRO A 359 -4.90 10.44 14.80
C PRO A 359 -4.32 11.68 15.50
N ASP A 360 -3.21 11.52 16.21
CA ASP A 360 -2.54 12.59 16.93
C ASP A 360 -1.16 12.92 16.30
N MET A 361 -0.36 13.74 17.01
CA MET A 361 0.99 14.07 16.57
C MET A 361 1.89 12.83 16.47
N GLN A 362 1.68 11.83 17.34
CA GLN A 362 2.42 10.57 17.28
C GLN A 362 2.03 9.77 16.03
N ALA A 363 0.78 9.78 15.61
CA ALA A 363 0.42 9.19 14.32
C ALA A 363 1.14 9.91 13.16
N GLY A 364 1.10 11.25 13.15
CA GLY A 364 1.64 12.05 12.05
C GLY A 364 3.13 11.79 11.75
N TRP A 365 4.00 11.86 12.76
CA TRP A 365 5.45 11.71 12.53
C TRP A 365 5.90 10.26 12.24
N GLU A 366 5.23 9.23 12.78
CA GLU A 366 5.58 7.82 12.58
C GLU A 366 5.22 7.39 11.16
N GLN A 367 4.00 7.74 10.73
CA GLN A 367 3.53 7.45 9.38
C GLN A 367 4.36 8.21 8.33
N MET A 368 4.67 9.49 8.57
CA MET A 368 5.46 10.29 7.63
C MET A 368 6.90 9.77 7.49
N CYS A 369 7.56 9.44 8.60
CA CYS A 369 8.93 8.93 8.59
C CYS A 369 9.07 7.68 7.72
N SER A 370 8.21 6.69 7.97
CA SER A 370 8.25 5.42 7.26
C SER A 370 7.79 5.53 5.80
N ASN A 371 6.73 6.30 5.50
CA ASN A 371 6.27 6.51 4.11
C ASN A 371 7.30 7.22 3.22
N VAL A 372 8.01 8.23 3.76
CA VAL A 372 9.09 8.92 3.03
C VAL A 372 10.26 7.98 2.76
N MET A 373 10.71 7.22 3.77
CA MET A 373 11.82 6.27 3.63
C MET A 373 11.49 5.14 2.64
N ALA A 374 10.29 4.57 2.72
CA ALA A 374 9.80 3.56 1.79
C ALA A 374 9.75 4.08 0.35
N GLY A 375 9.22 5.29 0.15
CA GLY A 375 9.19 5.93 -1.17
C GLY A 375 10.58 6.21 -1.73
N LEU A 376 11.45 6.83 -0.94
CA LEU A 376 12.81 7.17 -1.39
C LEU A 376 13.67 5.93 -1.70
N SER A 377 13.39 4.80 -1.04
CA SER A 377 14.09 3.53 -1.29
C SER A 377 13.53 2.75 -2.49
N GLY A 378 12.44 3.22 -3.11
CA GLY A 378 11.89 2.58 -4.32
C GLY A 378 11.02 1.35 -4.05
N LEU A 379 10.45 1.22 -2.86
CA LEU A 379 9.56 0.11 -2.51
C LEU A 379 8.32 0.10 -3.42
N ASN A 380 8.12 -0.96 -4.22
CA ASN A 380 7.05 -0.94 -5.22
C ASN A 380 5.66 -0.88 -4.60
N MET A 381 5.43 -1.63 -3.54
CA MET A 381 4.18 -1.61 -2.80
C MET A 381 4.44 -1.28 -1.33
N VAL A 382 4.03 -0.08 -0.95
CA VAL A 382 4.04 0.42 0.41
C VAL A 382 2.70 0.09 1.06
N TYR A 383 2.71 -0.89 1.94
CA TYR A 383 1.51 -1.39 2.61
C TYR A 383 1.33 -0.75 3.97
N GLU A 384 0.08 -0.70 4.45
CA GLU A 384 -0.31 0.03 5.67
C GLU A 384 -0.06 1.54 5.60
N ALA A 385 0.08 2.11 4.39
CA ALA A 385 0.51 3.49 4.16
C ALA A 385 -0.36 4.55 4.85
N ALA A 386 -1.63 4.24 5.11
CA ALA A 386 -2.57 5.11 5.79
C ALA A 386 -3.63 4.33 6.57
N GLY A 387 -4.16 4.96 7.61
CA GLY A 387 -5.30 4.46 8.39
C GLY A 387 -4.97 3.49 9.52
N MET A 388 -3.76 2.95 9.58
CA MET A 388 -3.41 1.88 10.53
C MET A 388 -2.81 2.39 11.85
N HIS A 389 -3.37 1.92 12.97
CA HIS A 389 -3.08 2.35 14.33
C HIS A 389 -2.85 1.19 15.29
N SER A 390 -2.33 1.52 16.48
CA SER A 390 -2.10 0.58 17.58
C SER A 390 -1.36 -0.68 17.13
N SER A 391 -0.29 -0.51 16.34
CA SER A 391 0.56 -1.62 15.91
C SER A 391 -0.26 -2.72 15.20
N LEU A 392 -1.04 -2.31 14.20
CA LEU A 392 -1.93 -3.15 13.36
C LEU A 392 -3.24 -3.61 14.03
N LEU A 393 -3.58 -3.14 15.23
CA LEU A 393 -4.79 -3.57 15.93
C LEU A 393 -6.04 -2.71 15.63
N GLY A 394 -5.87 -1.51 15.06
CA GLY A 394 -6.98 -0.60 14.79
C GLY A 394 -6.86 0.08 13.43
N PHE A 395 -7.97 0.20 12.72
CA PHE A 395 -8.07 1.01 11.51
C PHE A 395 -8.94 2.25 11.76
N CYS A 396 -8.51 3.40 11.22
CA CYS A 396 -9.19 4.67 11.37
C CYS A 396 -9.49 5.26 9.98
N HIS A 397 -10.78 5.45 9.68
CA HIS A 397 -11.20 6.05 8.40
C HIS A 397 -10.75 7.51 8.28
N GLU A 398 -10.75 8.26 9.37
CA GLU A 398 -10.28 9.64 9.38
C GLU A 398 -8.76 9.71 9.14
N SER A 399 -7.97 8.82 9.73
CA SER A 399 -6.54 8.71 9.43
C SER A 399 -6.27 8.25 8.01
N LEU A 400 -7.13 7.42 7.42
CA LEU A 400 -7.05 7.06 6.01
C LEU A 400 -7.20 8.31 5.12
N ILE A 401 -8.17 9.17 5.42
CA ILE A 401 -8.41 10.43 4.70
C ILE A 401 -7.24 11.41 4.89
N LEU A 402 -6.76 11.59 6.12
CA LEU A 402 -5.62 12.46 6.41
C LEU A 402 -4.31 11.91 5.82
N GLY A 403 -4.21 10.59 5.71
CA GLY A 403 -3.10 9.89 5.07
C GLY A 403 -2.92 10.25 3.60
N ASP A 404 -3.99 10.63 2.89
CA ASP A 404 -3.92 11.09 1.51
C ASP A 404 -3.04 12.35 1.36
N ASP A 405 -3.22 13.34 2.24
CA ASP A 405 -2.38 14.53 2.30
C ASP A 405 -0.92 14.18 2.64
N LEU A 406 -0.73 13.31 3.64
CA LEU A 406 0.58 12.89 4.12
C LEU A 406 1.37 12.16 3.02
N ILE A 407 0.75 11.20 2.35
CA ILE A 407 1.37 10.45 1.26
C ILE A 407 1.63 11.34 0.06
N GLY A 408 0.75 12.31 -0.24
CA GLY A 408 1.02 13.32 -1.26
C GLY A 408 2.32 14.10 -0.98
N GLN A 409 2.58 14.46 0.28
CA GLN A 409 3.86 15.09 0.66
C GLN A 409 5.04 14.10 0.58
N ALA A 410 4.85 12.84 0.98
CA ALA A 410 5.89 11.82 0.86
C ALA A 410 6.30 11.59 -0.61
N GLN A 411 5.34 11.45 -1.52
CA GLN A 411 5.58 11.37 -2.96
C GLN A 411 6.27 12.61 -3.51
N ARG A 412 5.99 13.80 -2.94
CA ARG A 412 6.70 15.02 -3.35
C ARG A 412 8.17 14.96 -2.97
N CYS A 413 8.53 14.34 -1.85
CA CYS A 413 9.92 14.05 -1.52
C CYS A 413 10.54 13.07 -2.52
N VAL A 414 9.82 12.02 -2.91
CA VAL A 414 10.27 11.04 -3.92
C VAL A 414 10.58 11.70 -5.27
N ARG A 415 9.77 12.67 -5.71
CA ARG A 415 10.01 13.44 -6.95
C ARG A 415 11.38 14.13 -6.98
N GLY A 416 11.94 14.49 -5.83
CA GLY A 416 13.22 15.19 -5.75
C GLY A 416 13.16 16.64 -6.27
N ILE A 417 14.26 17.09 -6.88
CA ILE A 417 14.43 18.46 -7.38
C ILE A 417 14.84 18.39 -8.85
N GLU A 418 14.02 18.94 -9.76
CA GLU A 418 14.44 19.10 -11.14
C GLU A 418 15.35 20.32 -11.32
N VAL A 419 16.51 20.11 -11.94
CA VAL A 419 17.48 21.17 -12.24
C VAL A 419 17.60 21.34 -13.74
N SER A 420 17.15 22.50 -14.24
CA SER A 420 17.26 22.94 -15.63
C SER A 420 17.39 24.46 -15.68
N ASP A 421 17.71 25.01 -16.86
CA ASP A 421 17.73 26.47 -17.05
C ASP A 421 16.38 27.12 -16.69
N GLU A 422 15.27 26.42 -16.96
CA GLU A 422 13.92 26.85 -16.60
C GLU A 422 13.72 26.89 -15.07
N THR A 423 14.12 25.84 -14.34
CA THR A 423 13.91 25.78 -12.88
C THR A 423 14.90 26.64 -12.09
N LEU A 424 16.06 26.94 -12.67
CA LEU A 424 17.01 27.93 -12.13
C LEU A 424 16.52 29.37 -12.35
N ALA A 425 15.72 29.60 -13.40
CA ALA A 425 14.97 30.84 -13.64
C ALA A 425 15.82 32.14 -13.59
N LEU A 426 17.09 32.10 -14.01
CA LEU A 426 18.00 33.25 -13.92
C LEU A 426 17.49 34.50 -14.66
N ASP A 427 16.81 34.34 -15.78
CA ASP A 427 16.20 35.45 -16.53
C ASP A 427 15.10 36.12 -15.70
N GLN A 428 14.24 35.33 -15.04
CA GLN A 428 13.21 35.84 -14.15
C GLN A 428 13.83 36.54 -12.94
N MET A 429 14.93 36.01 -12.39
CA MET A 429 15.67 36.65 -11.31
C MET A 429 16.20 38.02 -11.75
N ALA A 430 16.82 38.10 -12.92
CA ALA A 430 17.32 39.35 -13.47
C ALA A 430 16.20 40.38 -13.72
N GLU A 431 15.07 39.94 -14.31
CA GLU A 431 13.90 40.79 -14.54
C GLU A 431 13.38 41.41 -13.23
N VAL A 432 13.16 40.57 -12.21
CA VAL A 432 12.61 41.01 -10.93
C VAL A 432 13.58 41.92 -10.17
N CYS A 433 14.89 41.64 -10.22
CA CYS A 433 15.91 42.37 -9.45
C CYS A 433 16.40 43.67 -10.11
N LEU A 434 16.55 43.70 -11.44
CA LEU A 434 17.14 44.84 -12.15
C LEU A 434 16.11 45.89 -12.58
N GLY A 435 14.84 45.49 -12.75
CA GLY A 435 13.78 46.40 -13.20
C GLY A 435 12.39 46.12 -12.64
N GLY A 436 12.22 45.06 -11.85
CA GLY A 436 10.94 44.60 -11.34
C GLY A 436 10.58 45.08 -9.93
N PRO A 437 9.48 44.56 -9.36
CA PRO A 437 8.95 44.99 -8.06
C PRO A 437 9.76 44.48 -6.85
N GLY A 438 10.90 43.80 -7.07
CA GLY A 438 11.70 43.19 -6.00
C GLY A 438 11.08 41.95 -5.36
N HIS A 439 10.03 41.37 -5.96
CA HIS A 439 9.41 40.11 -5.53
C HIS A 439 8.86 39.31 -6.73
N TYR A 440 8.75 38.00 -6.58
CA TYR A 440 8.21 37.11 -7.63
C TYR A 440 6.68 36.94 -7.58
N LEU A 441 6.03 37.47 -6.54
CA LEU A 441 4.58 37.32 -6.34
C LEU A 441 3.80 37.89 -7.52
N GLY A 442 2.98 37.03 -8.13
CA GLY A 442 2.07 37.40 -9.22
C GLY A 442 2.67 37.32 -10.62
N THR A 443 3.93 36.92 -10.77
CA THR A 443 4.47 36.59 -12.10
C THR A 443 3.85 35.29 -12.63
N ASP A 444 3.67 35.19 -13.94
CA ASP A 444 3.08 34.00 -14.57
C ASP A 444 3.94 32.76 -14.34
N ALA A 445 5.26 32.90 -14.44
CA ALA A 445 6.20 31.81 -14.16
C ALA A 445 6.05 31.28 -12.72
N THR A 446 5.97 32.15 -11.70
CA THR A 446 5.75 31.70 -10.32
C THR A 446 4.42 30.96 -10.17
N LEU A 447 3.34 31.47 -10.76
CA LEU A 447 2.03 30.83 -10.66
C LEU A 447 2.00 29.46 -11.32
N SER A 448 2.55 29.34 -12.54
CA SER A 448 2.62 28.07 -13.27
C SER A 448 3.50 27.04 -12.56
N ARG A 449 4.69 27.44 -12.07
CA ARG A 449 5.58 26.54 -11.33
C ARG A 449 4.98 26.08 -10.02
N MET A 450 4.40 26.99 -9.23
CA MET A 450 3.73 26.61 -7.98
C MET A 450 2.57 25.63 -8.22
N GLN A 451 1.84 25.77 -9.32
CA GLN A 451 0.75 24.86 -9.66
C GLN A 451 1.27 23.46 -10.06
N ALA A 452 2.36 23.37 -10.82
CA ALA A 452 2.92 22.10 -11.28
C ALA A 452 3.86 21.40 -10.28
N ASP A 453 4.51 22.15 -9.39
CA ASP A 453 5.56 21.63 -8.52
C ASP A 453 5.12 21.34 -7.10
N TYR A 454 4.06 21.99 -6.61
CA TYR A 454 3.72 21.95 -5.18
C TYR A 454 2.54 21.03 -4.93
N VAL A 455 2.64 20.22 -3.88
CA VAL A 455 1.51 19.48 -3.33
C VAL A 455 0.81 20.35 -2.29
N TYR A 456 -0.42 20.72 -2.61
CA TYR A 456 -1.30 21.46 -1.71
C TYR A 456 -2.12 20.47 -0.88
N PRO A 457 -2.07 20.54 0.46
CA PRO A 457 -2.87 19.67 1.30
C PRO A 457 -4.35 20.07 1.20
N ASN A 458 -5.24 19.08 1.21
CA ASN A 458 -6.68 19.26 1.29
C ASN A 458 -7.13 19.66 2.71
N PHE A 459 -6.45 19.14 3.73
CA PHE A 459 -6.81 19.30 5.14
C PHE A 459 -5.81 20.16 5.92
N GLY A 460 -4.53 20.03 5.62
CA GLY A 460 -3.46 20.79 6.28
C GLY A 460 -3.66 22.31 6.18
N ASP A 461 -3.72 22.97 7.34
CA ASP A 461 -3.96 24.42 7.41
C ASP A 461 -2.67 25.23 7.27
N ARG A 462 -2.60 26.08 6.24
CA ARG A 462 -1.48 27.00 5.97
C ARG A 462 -1.89 28.47 6.10
N THR A 463 -3.06 28.75 6.70
CA THR A 463 -3.56 30.12 6.87
C THR A 463 -2.81 30.87 7.95
N SER A 464 -2.85 32.21 7.90
CA SER A 464 -2.29 33.03 8.99
C SER A 464 -3.12 32.84 10.27
N PRO A 465 -2.55 33.04 11.48
CA PRO A 465 -3.30 32.92 12.73
C PRO A 465 -4.58 33.78 12.80
N LYS A 466 -4.54 34.95 12.16
CA LYS A 466 -5.71 35.83 12.06
C LYS A 466 -6.79 35.22 11.17
N GLU A 467 -6.42 34.76 9.98
CA GLU A 467 -7.35 34.12 9.04
C GLU A 467 -7.92 32.81 9.61
N TRP A 468 -7.09 31.98 10.26
CA TRP A 468 -7.55 30.77 10.97
C TRP A 468 -8.62 31.10 12.03
N ALA A 469 -8.40 32.17 12.82
CA ALA A 469 -9.39 32.62 13.80
C ALA A 469 -10.68 33.16 13.14
N GLU A 470 -10.56 33.91 12.03
CA GLU A 470 -11.69 34.42 11.24
C GLU A 470 -12.50 33.29 10.58
N LEU A 471 -11.84 32.19 10.21
CA LEU A 471 -12.46 30.96 9.70
C LEU A 471 -13.06 30.07 10.79
N GLY A 472 -13.11 30.54 12.04
CA GLY A 472 -13.72 29.82 13.15
C GLY A 472 -12.84 28.72 13.74
N LYS A 473 -11.51 28.83 13.60
CA LYS A 473 -10.53 27.89 14.17
C LYS A 473 -10.75 26.45 13.69
N PRO A 474 -10.73 26.20 12.37
CA PRO A 474 -10.97 24.89 11.82
C PRO A 474 -10.10 23.81 12.48
N ASP A 475 -10.75 22.70 12.85
CA ASP A 475 -10.11 21.53 13.45
C ASP A 475 -9.82 20.46 12.39
N LEU A 476 -8.66 19.81 12.49
CA LEU A 476 -8.19 18.84 11.49
C LEU A 476 -9.04 17.57 11.49
N ILE A 477 -9.33 17.03 12.67
CA ILE A 477 -10.08 15.78 12.82
C ILE A 477 -11.54 16.00 12.46
N ALA A 478 -12.14 17.11 12.90
CA ALA A 478 -13.51 17.46 12.54
C ALA A 478 -13.70 17.59 11.01
N LYS A 479 -12.71 18.13 10.28
CA LYS A 479 -12.73 18.16 8.81
C LYS A 479 -12.66 16.76 8.19
N ALA A 480 -11.81 15.88 8.74
CA ALA A 480 -11.71 14.50 8.26
C ALA A 480 -13.01 13.71 8.48
N ILE A 481 -13.63 13.87 9.65
CA ILE A 481 -14.98 13.31 9.95
C ILE A 481 -15.99 13.83 8.93
N ALA A 482 -16.04 15.15 8.71
CA ALA A 482 -16.98 15.73 7.74
C ALA A 482 -16.77 15.20 6.32
N ARG A 483 -15.50 15.02 5.89
CA ARG A 483 -15.20 14.41 4.59
C ARG A 483 -15.63 12.96 4.50
N LYS A 484 -15.39 12.17 5.56
CA LYS A 484 -15.84 10.78 5.64
C LYS A 484 -17.36 10.71 5.42
N GLU A 485 -18.13 11.48 6.19
CA GLU A 485 -19.59 11.51 6.05
C GLU A 485 -20.04 11.97 4.66
N GLU A 486 -19.36 12.95 4.07
CA GLU A 486 -19.63 13.41 2.70
C GLU A 486 -19.46 12.26 1.68
N ILE A 487 -18.31 11.58 1.70
CA ILE A 487 -18.04 10.44 0.79
C ILE A 487 -19.07 9.33 1.00
N LEU A 488 -19.35 9.00 2.26
CA LEU A 488 -20.22 7.87 2.60
C LEU A 488 -21.71 8.17 2.38
N SER A 489 -22.10 9.43 2.24
CA SER A 489 -23.48 9.84 1.89
C SER A 489 -23.85 9.58 0.42
N ALA A 490 -22.86 9.48 -0.47
CA ALA A 490 -23.07 9.24 -1.91
C ALA A 490 -22.96 7.74 -2.24
N PRO A 491 -23.71 7.21 -3.23
CA PRO A 491 -23.55 5.82 -3.66
C PRO A 491 -22.11 5.51 -4.10
N ALA A 492 -21.64 4.29 -3.84
CA ALA A 492 -20.31 3.86 -4.30
C ALA A 492 -20.21 3.93 -5.83
N ASN A 493 -19.13 4.54 -6.33
CA ASN A 493 -18.83 4.59 -7.77
C ASN A 493 -18.64 3.19 -8.36
N ALA A 494 -18.02 2.31 -7.57
CA ALA A 494 -17.66 0.95 -7.93
C ALA A 494 -18.79 -0.07 -7.69
N ARG A 495 -20.00 0.36 -7.30
CA ARG A 495 -21.10 -0.56 -7.08
C ARG A 495 -21.36 -1.41 -8.33
N PHE A 496 -21.75 -2.67 -8.13
CA PHE A 496 -22.11 -3.54 -9.24
C PHE A 496 -23.37 -3.04 -9.94
N ASP A 497 -23.53 -3.41 -11.21
CA ASP A 497 -24.82 -3.30 -11.89
C ASP A 497 -25.87 -4.11 -11.12
N PRO A 498 -27.13 -3.64 -10.99
CA PRO A 498 -28.15 -4.33 -10.22
C PRO A 498 -28.41 -5.79 -10.63
N VAL A 499 -28.19 -6.15 -11.89
CA VAL A 499 -28.37 -7.53 -12.37
C VAL A 499 -27.25 -8.42 -11.80
N LEU A 500 -26.00 -8.00 -11.94
CA LEU A 500 -24.85 -8.71 -11.39
C LEU A 500 -24.94 -8.81 -9.86
N ASP A 501 -25.34 -7.73 -9.19
CA ASP A 501 -25.50 -7.72 -7.74
C ASP A 501 -26.52 -8.76 -7.26
N ALA A 502 -27.70 -8.79 -7.90
CA ALA A 502 -28.73 -9.77 -7.59
C ALA A 502 -28.28 -11.21 -7.86
N GLU A 503 -27.50 -11.45 -8.92
CA GLU A 503 -26.96 -12.77 -9.24
C GLU A 503 -25.99 -13.24 -8.15
N ILE A 504 -25.02 -12.40 -7.75
CA ILE A 504 -24.05 -12.71 -6.70
C ILE A 504 -24.79 -12.99 -5.37
N ARG A 505 -25.72 -12.12 -4.96
CA ARG A 505 -26.50 -12.28 -3.73
C ARG A 505 -27.42 -13.50 -3.73
N SER A 506 -27.84 -13.97 -4.91
CA SER A 506 -28.63 -15.22 -5.03
C SER A 506 -27.78 -16.47 -4.83
N ARG A 507 -26.48 -16.38 -5.08
CA ARG A 507 -25.54 -17.50 -5.06
C ARG A 507 -24.73 -17.57 -3.77
N PHE A 508 -24.43 -16.43 -3.16
CA PHE A 508 -23.61 -16.31 -1.96
C PHE A 508 -24.36 -15.54 -0.87
N ASN A 509 -24.15 -15.92 0.39
CA ASN A 509 -24.73 -15.22 1.52
C ASN A 509 -23.99 -13.89 1.78
N ILE A 510 -24.49 -12.80 1.21
CA ILE A 510 -23.89 -11.47 1.34
C ILE A 510 -24.52 -10.70 2.50
N HIS A 511 -23.71 -10.39 3.50
CA HIS A 511 -24.08 -9.66 4.73
C HIS A 511 -24.07 -8.14 4.57
N LEU A 512 -23.36 -7.60 3.57
CA LEU A 512 -23.38 -6.16 3.30
C LEU A 512 -24.78 -5.72 2.88
N SER A 513 -25.36 -4.75 3.60
CA SER A 513 -26.68 -4.20 3.32
C SER A 513 -26.75 -3.50 1.95
N LEU A 514 -27.96 -3.42 1.40
CA LEU A 514 -28.28 -2.73 0.14
C LEU A 514 -28.18 -1.20 0.26
#